data_AF-A0A963DDS2-F1
#
_entry.id   AF-A0A963DDS2-F1
#
_cell.length_a   1.000
_cell.length_b   1.000
_cell.length_c   1.000
_cell.angle_alpha   90.00
_cell.angle_beta   90.00
_cell.angle_gamma   90.00
#
_symmetry.space_group_name_H-M   'P 1'
#
loop_
_entity.id
_entity.type
_entity.pdbx_description
1 polymer ?
#
loop_
_entity_poly.entity_id
_entity_poly.type
_entity_poly.pdbx_seq_one_letter_code
_entity_poly.pdbx_strand_id
1 'polypeptide(L)'
;MKRAQAELDKVHQAQEALARITSTVRSRTFYLTVHRRGASGQWSLRWRSMGVRGGHIAWSEIEDYFDRLSPQLKGWYRKINARAISLNADEQRARASVRAASGAGRFGCQVGSEPE
;
A
#
# COMPACT_ATOMS: atom_id res chain seq x y z
N MET A 1 15.17 -18.77 7.52
CA MET A 1 14.36 -17.77 8.23
C MET A 1 14.87 -16.34 8.08
N LYS A 2 16.13 -16.01 8.44
CA LYS A 2 16.67 -14.61 8.38
C LYS A 2 16.53 -13.90 7.03
N ARG A 3 16.75 -14.59 5.89
CA ARG A 3 16.62 -13.98 4.56
C ARG A 3 15.19 -13.59 4.19
N ALA A 4 14.20 -14.44 4.49
CA ALA A 4 12.80 -14.15 4.20
C ALA A 4 12.27 -12.96 5.03
N GLN A 5 12.70 -12.88 6.30
CA GLN A 5 12.38 -11.73 7.15
C GLN A 5 13.02 -10.44 6.63
N ALA A 6 14.30 -10.49 6.22
CA ALA A 6 14.99 -9.34 5.66
C ALA A 6 14.32 -8.81 4.37
N GLU A 7 13.79 -9.69 3.51
CA GLU A 7 13.02 -9.26 2.34
C GLU A 7 11.69 -8.60 2.73
N LEU A 8 10.98 -9.13 3.73
CA LEU A 8 9.78 -8.50 4.25
C LEU A 8 10.07 -7.10 4.83
N ASP A 9 11.17 -6.96 5.58
CA ASP A 9 11.58 -5.69 6.17
C ASP A 9 11.95 -4.65 5.09
N LYS A 10 12.59 -5.07 3.99
CA LYS A 10 12.84 -4.19 2.83
C LYS A 10 11.55 -3.70 2.18
N VAL A 11 10.54 -4.57 2.05
CA VAL A 11 9.23 -4.16 1.52
C VAL A 11 8.57 -3.16 2.46
N HIS A 12 8.61 -3.38 3.78
CA HIS A 12 8.09 -2.43 4.76
C HIS A 12 8.78 -1.07 4.67
N GLN A 13 10.12 -1.04 4.57
CA GLN A 13 10.87 0.21 4.37
C GLN A 13 10.46 0.92 3.07
N ALA A 14 10.26 0.18 1.99
CA ALA A 14 9.81 0.74 0.72
C ALA A 14 8.38 1.31 0.79
N GLN A 15 7.47 0.66 1.52
CA GLN A 15 6.13 1.18 1.80
C GLN A 15 6.20 2.49 2.61
N GLU A 16 7.00 2.52 3.67
CA GLU A 16 7.19 3.73 4.49
C GLU A 16 7.79 4.88 3.68
N ALA A 17 8.80 4.59 2.84
CA ALA A 17 9.40 5.58 1.96
C ALA A 17 8.37 6.16 0.98
N LEU A 18 7.54 5.31 0.35
CA LEU A 18 6.50 5.79 -0.57
C LEU A 18 5.44 6.63 0.15
N ALA A 19 4.98 6.19 1.32
CA ALA A 19 4.06 6.97 2.15
C ALA A 19 4.66 8.35 2.50
N ARG A 20 5.93 8.39 2.92
CA ARG A 20 6.64 9.64 3.22
C ARG A 20 6.70 10.56 2.01
N ILE A 21 7.10 10.07 0.84
CA ILE A 21 7.16 10.85 -0.40
C ILE A 21 5.81 11.53 -0.67
N THR A 22 4.72 10.77 -0.64
CA THR A 22 3.38 11.34 -0.88
C THR A 22 2.97 12.35 0.18
N SER A 23 3.34 12.13 1.45
CA SER A 23 3.04 13.05 2.54
C SER A 23 3.82 14.36 2.47
N THR A 24 4.97 14.39 1.81
CA THR A 24 5.82 15.59 1.68
C THR A 24 5.40 16.53 0.55
N VAL A 25 4.50 16.10 -0.35
CA VAL A 25 4.01 16.95 -1.43
C VAL A 25 3.17 18.10 -0.84
N ARG A 26 3.59 19.34 -1.12
CA ARG A 26 2.91 20.56 -0.69
C ARG A 26 1.58 20.68 -1.45
N SER A 27 0.51 21.09 -0.77
CA SER A 27 -0.86 21.18 -1.33
C SER A 27 -1.44 19.85 -1.84
N ARG A 28 -1.00 18.71 -1.29
CA ARG A 28 -1.55 17.40 -1.64
C ARG A 28 -3.02 17.27 -1.24
N THR A 29 -3.86 16.82 -2.18
CA THR A 29 -5.25 16.44 -1.88
C THR A 29 -5.31 15.01 -1.35
N PHE A 30 -4.43 14.13 -1.83
CA PHE A 30 -4.39 12.73 -1.46
C PHE A 30 -2.96 12.29 -1.11
N TYR A 31 -2.85 11.34 -0.18
CA TYR A 31 -1.57 10.80 0.26
C TYR A 31 -1.70 9.35 0.68
N LEU A 32 -0.58 8.62 0.66
CA LEU A 32 -0.52 7.24 1.13
C LEU A 32 -0.15 7.20 2.61
N THR A 33 -0.72 6.23 3.30
CA THR A 33 -0.33 5.85 4.67
C THR A 33 -0.09 4.36 4.76
N VAL A 34 0.80 3.96 5.66
CA VAL A 34 1.00 2.56 6.00
C VAL A 34 -0.07 2.16 7.02
N HIS A 35 -0.95 1.24 6.63
CA HIS A 35 -1.89 0.58 7.50
C HIS A 35 -1.33 -0.76 7.96
N ARG A 36 -1.26 -0.96 9.28
CA ARG A 36 -0.74 -2.17 9.92
C ARG A 36 -1.90 -2.94 10.55
N ARG A 37 -2.11 -4.20 10.15
CA ARG A 37 -3.17 -5.06 10.69
C ARG A 37 -2.63 -5.88 11.85
N GLY A 38 -3.01 -5.52 13.08
CA GLY A 38 -2.48 -6.13 14.31
C GLY A 38 -2.63 -7.66 14.39
N ALA A 39 -3.76 -8.21 13.94
CA ALA A 39 -4.02 -9.65 14.02
C ALA A 39 -3.18 -10.52 13.06
N SER A 40 -2.79 -9.99 11.91
CA SER A 40 -2.09 -10.76 10.86
C SER A 40 -0.66 -10.31 10.60
N GLY A 41 -0.22 -9.23 11.27
CA GLY A 41 1.06 -8.57 11.04
C GLY A 41 1.20 -7.93 9.64
N GLN A 42 0.12 -7.84 8.87
CA GLN A 42 0.15 -7.38 7.48
C GLN A 42 0.32 -5.87 7.39
N TRP A 43 1.16 -5.43 6.46
CA TRP A 43 1.34 -4.03 6.12
C TRP A 43 0.78 -3.73 4.73
N SER A 44 0.06 -2.63 4.60
CA SER A 44 -0.50 -2.20 3.31
C SER A 44 -0.49 -0.69 3.19
N LEU A 45 -0.25 -0.21 1.98
CA LEU A 45 -0.42 1.18 1.63
C LEU A 45 -1.88 1.45 1.29
N ARG A 46 -2.43 2.53 1.87
CA ARG A 46 -3.79 3.00 1.62
C ARG A 46 -3.83 4.49 1.36
N TRP A 47 -4.65 4.87 0.38
CA TRP A 47 -4.90 6.27 0.07
C TRP A 47 -5.76 6.93 1.14
N ARG A 48 -5.44 8.19 1.42
CA ARG A 48 -6.17 9.07 2.32
C ARG A 48 -6.33 10.44 1.70
N SER A 49 -7.45 11.10 1.99
CA SER A 49 -7.70 12.48 1.60
C SER A 49 -7.26 13.47 2.69
N MET A 50 -6.73 14.62 2.27
CA MET A 50 -6.53 15.78 3.14
C MET A 50 -7.77 16.68 3.00
N GLY A 51 -8.62 16.70 4.03
CA GLY A 51 -9.88 17.47 4.03
C GLY A 51 -10.69 17.31 5.31
N VAL A 52 -11.86 17.96 5.38
CA VAL A 52 -12.71 18.06 6.60
C VAL A 52 -13.21 16.70 7.11
N ARG A 53 -13.29 15.69 6.24
CA ARG A 53 -13.59 14.29 6.59
C ARG A 53 -12.37 13.37 6.46
N GLY A 54 -11.17 13.88 6.76
CA GLY A 54 -9.87 13.21 6.59
C GLY A 54 -9.96 11.69 6.80
N GLY A 55 -9.93 10.95 5.70
CA GLY A 55 -10.46 9.60 5.70
C GLY A 55 -9.77 8.70 4.68
N HIS A 56 -10.07 7.41 4.77
CA HIS A 56 -9.77 6.47 3.69
C HIS A 56 -10.52 6.91 2.44
N ILE A 57 -9.87 6.81 1.28
CA ILE A 57 -10.48 7.11 -0.01
C ILE A 57 -10.11 6.00 -0.98
N ALA A 58 -11.09 5.54 -1.77
CA ALA A 58 -10.83 4.56 -2.82
C ALA A 58 -10.05 5.18 -3.98
N TRP A 59 -9.34 4.35 -4.74
CA TRP A 59 -8.63 4.83 -5.93
C TRP A 59 -9.58 5.39 -7.00
N SER A 60 -10.76 4.75 -7.19
CA SER A 60 -11.79 5.23 -8.11
C SER A 60 -12.23 6.66 -7.80
N GLU A 61 -12.48 6.96 -6.52
CA GLU A 61 -12.82 8.32 -6.09
C GLU A 61 -11.70 9.31 -6.40
N ILE A 62 -10.42 8.91 -6.27
CA ILE A 62 -9.28 9.76 -6.66
C ILE A 62 -9.25 10.01 -8.18
N GLU A 63 -9.58 9.00 -8.99
CA GLU A 63 -9.64 9.13 -10.45
C GLU A 63 -10.72 10.10 -10.89
N ASP A 64 -11.86 10.17 -10.20
CA ASP A 64 -12.90 11.17 -10.46
C ASP A 64 -12.40 12.61 -10.23
N TYR A 65 -11.43 12.81 -9.34
CA TYR A 65 -10.78 14.12 -9.17
C TYR A 65 -9.78 14.44 -10.28
N PHE A 66 -9.36 13.48 -11.11
CA PHE A 66 -8.32 13.71 -12.09
C PHE A 66 -8.70 14.75 -13.11
N ASP A 67 -9.96 14.90 -13.48
CA ASP A 67 -10.39 15.94 -14.44
C ASP A 67 -10.01 17.36 -14.01
N ARG A 68 -9.85 17.58 -12.70
CA ARG A 68 -9.48 18.86 -12.10
C ARG A 68 -7.96 19.04 -11.93
N LEU A 69 -7.16 18.02 -12.21
CA LEU A 69 -5.71 18.03 -12.02
C LEU A 69 -4.96 18.28 -13.34
N SER A 70 -3.73 18.80 -13.23
CA SER A 70 -2.85 18.90 -14.39
C SER A 70 -2.44 17.49 -14.89
N PRO A 71 -2.19 17.29 -16.20
CA PRO A 71 -1.77 15.99 -16.74
C PRO A 71 -0.54 15.41 -16.04
N GLN A 72 0.40 16.26 -15.63
CA GLN A 72 1.61 15.88 -14.89
C GLN A 72 1.25 15.26 -13.54
N LEU A 73 0.33 15.88 -12.80
CA LEU A 73 -0.10 15.41 -11.50
C LEU A 73 -0.94 14.13 -11.60
N LYS A 74 -1.81 14.02 -12.62
CA LYS A 74 -2.52 12.76 -12.94
C LYS A 74 -1.52 11.62 -13.18
N GLY A 75 -0.52 11.86 -14.03
CA GLY A 75 0.52 10.89 -14.35
C GLY A 75 1.36 10.50 -13.12
N TRP A 76 1.65 11.46 -12.25
CA TRP A 76 2.33 11.19 -10.98
C TRP A 76 1.49 10.31 -10.06
N TYR A 77 0.21 10.63 -9.82
CA TYR A 77 -0.67 9.80 -8.98
C TYR A 77 -0.80 8.37 -9.52
N ARG A 78 -0.99 8.19 -10.83
CA ARG A 78 -1.06 6.85 -11.45
C ARG A 78 0.21 6.03 -11.21
N LYS A 79 1.39 6.65 -11.35
CA LYS A 79 2.68 5.99 -11.07
C LYS A 79 2.80 5.58 -9.61
N ILE A 80 2.41 6.47 -8.69
CA ILE A 80 2.43 6.19 -7.25
C ILE A 80 1.46 5.06 -6.91
N ASN A 81 0.25 5.05 -7.49
CA ASN A 81 -0.73 3.99 -7.26
C ASN A 81 -0.23 2.64 -7.75
N ALA A 82 0.32 2.58 -8.97
CA ALA A 82 0.91 1.35 -9.49
C ALA A 82 2.03 0.83 -8.57
N ARG A 83 2.86 1.73 -8.02
CA ARG A 83 3.90 1.36 -7.06
C ARG A 83 3.31 0.85 -5.74
N ALA A 84 2.24 1.47 -5.23
CA ALA A 84 1.57 1.04 -4.01
C ALA A 84 0.94 -0.37 -4.16
N ILE A 85 0.28 -0.64 -5.30
CA ILE A 85 -0.26 -1.96 -5.63
C ILE A 85 0.85 -3.00 -5.66
N SER A 86 1.95 -2.72 -6.37
CA SER A 86 3.11 -3.62 -6.44
C SER A 86 3.68 -3.93 -5.05
N LEU A 87 3.91 -2.91 -4.22
CA LEU A 87 4.46 -3.09 -2.88
C LEU A 87 3.53 -3.87 -1.95
N ASN A 88 2.21 -3.65 -2.06
CA ASN A 88 1.22 -4.43 -1.31
C ASN A 88 1.20 -5.91 -1.73
N ALA A 89 1.44 -6.20 -3.01
CA ALA A 89 1.56 -7.57 -3.50
C ALA A 89 2.90 -8.21 -3.09
N ASP A 90 4.00 -7.44 -3.11
CA ASP A 90 5.32 -7.86 -2.63
C ASP A 90 5.28 -8.23 -1.14
N GLU A 91 4.57 -7.44 -0.32
CA GLU A 91 4.38 -7.73 1.11
C GLU A 91 3.71 -9.08 1.30
N GLN A 92 2.63 -9.35 0.56
CA GLN A 92 1.89 -10.59 0.68
C GLN A 92 2.75 -11.80 0.33
N ARG A 93 3.56 -11.70 -0.74
CA ARG A 93 4.51 -12.74 -1.16
C ARG A 93 5.64 -12.94 -0.15
N ALA A 94 6.25 -11.86 0.33
CA ALA A 94 7.34 -11.92 1.31
C ALA A 94 6.86 -12.53 2.63
N ARG A 95 5.68 -12.13 3.11
CA ARG A 95 5.06 -12.68 4.32
C ARG A 95 4.69 -14.16 4.16
N ALA A 96 4.16 -14.58 3.01
CA ALA A 96 3.93 -16.00 2.73
C ALA A 96 5.24 -16.81 2.81
N SER A 97 6.33 -16.24 2.29
CA SER A 97 7.66 -16.85 2.35
C SER A 97 8.19 -16.96 3.79
N VAL A 98 7.96 -15.94 4.63
CA VAL A 98 8.27 -15.99 6.07
C VAL A 98 7.48 -17.10 6.77
N ARG A 99 6.17 -17.21 6.51
CA ARG A 99 5.32 -18.27 7.11
C ARG A 99 5.77 -19.67 6.71
N ALA A 100 6.04 -19.88 5.43
CA ALA A 100 6.56 -21.15 4.92
C ALA A 100 7.91 -21.51 5.57
N ALA A 101 8.82 -20.54 5.69
CA ALA A 101 10.13 -20.74 6.33
C ALA A 101 10.06 -20.91 7.86
N SER A 102 8.95 -20.53 8.49
CA SER A 102 8.73 -20.65 9.95
C SER A 102 7.99 -21.93 10.32
N GLY A 103 7.66 -22.81 9.36
CA GLY A 103 6.93 -24.05 9.63
C GLY A 103 5.45 -23.88 9.99
N ALA A 104 4.94 -22.65 10.03
CA ALA A 104 3.53 -22.35 10.30
C ALA A 104 2.60 -22.60 9.09
N GLY A 105 3.11 -23.30 8.06
CA GLY A 105 2.43 -23.60 6.82
C GLY A 105 1.60 -24.88 6.90
N ARG A 106 0.54 -24.89 7.70
CA ARG A 106 -0.65 -25.68 7.39
C ARG A 106 -1.86 -24.84 7.76
N PHE A 107 -2.76 -24.67 6.79
CA PHE A 107 -4.03 -23.92 6.84
C PHE A 107 -3.98 -22.43 6.48
N GLY A 108 -4.70 -22.11 5.39
CA GLY A 108 -5.20 -20.76 5.12
C GLY A 108 -4.68 -20.08 3.85
N CYS A 109 -4.69 -20.78 2.71
CA CYS A 109 -4.94 -20.08 1.45
C CYS A 109 -6.38 -19.55 1.52
N GLN A 110 -6.55 -18.25 1.71
CA GLN A 110 -7.78 -17.59 1.31
C GLN A 110 -7.39 -16.33 0.55
N VAL A 111 -7.45 -16.49 -0.77
CA VAL A 111 -7.42 -15.42 -1.76
C VAL A 111 -8.68 -14.60 -1.50
N GLY A 112 -8.52 -13.45 -0.85
CA GLY A 112 -9.56 -12.46 -0.70
C GLY A 112 -9.54 -11.57 -1.93
N SER A 113 -10.30 -11.98 -2.95
CA SER A 113 -10.74 -11.14 -4.03
C SER A 113 -11.62 -10.01 -3.48
N GLU A 114 -11.34 -8.78 -3.88
CA GLU A 114 -12.35 -7.74 -4.12
C GLU A 114 -12.12 -7.27 -5.57
N PRO A 115 -13.13 -6.87 -6.35
CA PRO A 115 -14.36 -6.21 -5.87
C PRO A 115 -15.68 -6.67 -6.56
N GLU A 116 -16.82 -6.33 -5.92
CA GLU A 116 -17.95 -5.56 -6.51
C GLU A 116 -18.60 -4.71 -5.41
#